data_AF-A0A8T1AXY3-F1
#
_entry.id   AF-A0A8T1AXY3-F1
#
_cell.length_a   1.000
_cell.length_b   1.000
_cell.length_c   1.000
_cell.angle_alpha   90.00
_cell.angle_beta   90.00
_cell.angle_gamma   90.00
#
_symmetry.space_group_name_H-M   'P 1'
#
loop_
_entity.id
_entity.type
_entity.pdbx_description
1 polymer ?
#
loop_
_entity_poly.entity_id
_entity_poly.type
_entity_poly.pdbx_seq_one_letter_code
_entity_poly.pdbx_strand_id
1 'polypeptide(L)' 'MVHLAAVPADVTAVQTARLFVDMVFKHHGMPLDIVSDRDPCFTARFW' A
#
# COMPACT_ATOMS: atom_id res chain seq x y z
N MET A 1 -2.82 -12.88 10.39
CA MET A 1 -1.54 -12.77 9.63
C MET A 1 -1.32 -11.29 9.36
N VAL A 2 -0.10 -10.79 9.55
CA VAL A 2 0.24 -9.37 9.33
C VAL A 2 1.37 -9.31 8.31
N HIS A 3 1.24 -8.42 7.33
CA HIS A 3 2.28 -8.11 6.36
C HIS A 3 2.92 -6.78 6.75
N LEU A 4 4.25 -6.74 6.86
CA LEU A 4 5.02 -5.54 7.14
C LEU A 4 6.05 -5.36 6.03
N ALA A 5 6.18 -4.15 5.51
CA ALA A 5 7.18 -3.77 4.51
C ALA A 5 7.99 -2.58 5.04
N ALA A 6 9.31 -2.70 5.05
CA ALA A 6 10.18 -1.58 5.38
C ALA A 6 10.21 -0.58 4.21
N VAL A 7 10.08 0.71 4.51
CA VAL A 7 10.10 1.80 3.54
C VAL A 7 10.98 2.94 4.05
N PRO A 8 11.61 3.73 3.15
CA PRO A 8 12.26 4.96 3.55
C PRO A 8 11.22 5.99 4.05
N ALA A 9 11.68 7.00 4.80
CA ALA A 9 10.80 8.02 5.39
C ALA A 9 10.05 8.86 4.35
N ASP A 10 10.58 8.96 3.14
CA ASP A 10 10.08 9.74 2.00
C ASP A 10 9.48 8.87 0.90
N VAL A 11 8.94 7.70 1.26
CA VAL A 11 8.25 6.83 0.29
C VAL A 11 7.08 7.53 -0.38
N THR A 12 6.93 7.35 -1.69
CA THR A 12 5.84 7.95 -2.46
C THR A 12 4.62 7.03 -2.54
N ALA A 13 3.45 7.59 -2.87
CA ALA A 13 2.22 6.83 -3.12
C ALA A 13 2.41 5.72 -4.18
N VAL A 14 3.13 6.01 -5.28
CA VAL A 14 3.38 5.06 -6.36
C VAL A 14 4.28 3.90 -5.89
N GLN A 15 5.31 4.21 -5.11
CA GLN A 15 6.18 3.18 -4.53
C GLN A 15 5.41 2.32 -3.51
N THR A 16 4.58 2.95 -2.68
CA THR A 16 3.71 2.27 -1.72
C THR A 16 2.73 1.31 -2.42
N ALA A 17 2.12 1.74 -3.54
CA ALA A 17 1.23 0.89 -4.32
C ALA A 17 1.93 -0.32 -4.94
N ARG A 18 3.16 -0.15 -5.45
CA ARG A 18 3.96 -1.28 -5.94
C ARG A 18 4.22 -2.29 -4.82
N LEU A 19 4.66 -1.80 -3.66
CA LEU A 19 4.87 -2.65 -2.48
C LEU A 19 3.58 -3.36 -2.03
N PHE A 20 2.45 -2.67 -2.06
CA PHE A 20 1.16 -3.25 -1.73
C PHE A 20 0.79 -4.39 -2.69
N VAL A 21 1.01 -4.21 -3.99
CA VAL A 21 0.78 -5.26 -4.98
C VAL A 21 1.70 -6.47 -4.75
N ASP A 22 2.99 -6.22 -4.54
CA ASP A 22 3.99 -7.27 -4.41
C ASP A 22 3.84 -8.09 -3.11
N MET A 23 3.44 -7.44 -2.02
CA MET A 23 3.43 -8.03 -0.67
C MET A 23 2.04 -8.50 -0.23
N VAL A 24 0.96 -7.86 -0.69
CA VAL A 24 -0.41 -8.15 -0.23
C VAL A 24 -1.22 -8.75 -1.37
N PHE A 25 -1.35 -8.04 -2.50
CA PHE A 25 -2.20 -8.44 -3.61
C PHE A 25 -1.78 -9.78 -4.22
N LYS A 26 -0.47 -10.00 -4.40
CA LYS A 26 0.06 -11.28 -4.92
C LYS A 26 -0.39 -12.49 -4.11
N HIS A 27 -0.61 -12.32 -2.80
CA HIS A 27 -0.96 -13.41 -1.89
C HIS A 27 -2.47 -13.54 -1.66
N HIS A 28 -3.21 -12.43 -1.71
CA HIS A 28 -4.61 -12.37 -1.28
C HIS A 28 -5.59 -11.90 -2.37
N GLY A 29 -5.09 -11.47 -3.52
CA GLY A 29 -5.88 -10.85 -4.59
C GLY A 29 -6.25 -9.39 -4.31
N MET A 30 -7.16 -8.86 -5.12
CA MET A 30 -7.64 -7.47 -4.99
C MET A 30 -8.47 -7.29 -3.73
N PRO A 31 -8.10 -6.36 -2.83
CA PRO A 31 -9.00 -6.00 -1.75
C PRO A 31 -10.25 -5.32 -2.34
N LEU A 32 -11.42 -5.59 -1.74
CA LEU A 32 -12.63 -4.84 -2.05
C LEU A 32 -12.61 -3.44 -1.43
N ASP A 33 -11.99 -3.33 -0.25
CA ASP A 33 -11.88 -2.10 0.52
C ASP A 33 -10.48 -1.97 1.14
N ILE A 34 -9.97 -0.73 1.23
CA ILE A 34 -8.73 -0.40 1.95
C ILE A 34 -9.08 0.55 3.10
N VAL A 35 -8.80 0.13 4.33
CA VAL A 35 -8.90 0.98 5.52
C VAL A 35 -7.51 1.53 5.82
N SER A 36 -7.36 2.85 5.72
CA SER A 36 -6.11 3.57 5.98
C SER A 36 -6.32 4.65 7.04
N ASP A 37 -5.24 5.00 7.74
CA ASP A 37 -5.11 6.15 8.63
C ASP A 37 -5.12 7.52 7.90
N ARG A 38 -5.31 7.52 6.57
CA ARG A 38 -5.28 8.69 5.67
C ARG A 38 -3.89 9.28 5.47
N ASP A 39 -2.85 8.45 5.56
CA ASP A 39 -1.53 8.85 5.06
C ASP A 39 -1.63 9.32 3.58
N PRO A 40 -0.96 10.42 3.18
CA PRO A 40 -0.96 10.90 1.79
C PRO A 40 -0.57 9.84 0.77
N CYS A 41 0.23 8.85 1.17
CA CYS A 41 0.59 7.70 0.36
C CYS A 41 -0.57 6.77 0.05
N PHE A 42 -1.74 6.88 0.69
CA PHE A 42 -2.96 6.12 0.41
C PHE A 42 -4.14 7.00 -0.04
N THR A 43 -4.03 8.33 0.05
CA THR A 43 -5.09 9.27 -0.39
C THR A 43 -4.72 10.07 -1.63
N ALA A 44 -3.55 9.82 -2.24
CA ALA A 44 -3.15 10.47 -3.48
C ALA A 44 -4.09 10.09 -4.64
N ARG A 45 -4.32 11.03 -5.57
CA ARG A 45 -5.16 10.84 -6.79
C ARG A 45 -4.77 9.66 -7.69
N PHE A 46 -3.62 9.05 -7.44
CA PHE A 46 -3.11 7.92 -8.19
C PHE A 46 -3.82 6.60 -7.85
N TRP A 47 -4.21 6.40 -6.58
CA TRP A 47 -4.94 5.20 -6.13
C TRP A 47 -6.36 5.18 -6.69
#